data_AF-A0A0W0D797-F1
#
_entry.id   AF-A0A0W0D797-F1
#
_cell.length_a   1.000
_cell.length_b   1.000
_cell.length_c   1.000
_cell.angle_alpha   90.00
_cell.angle_beta   90.00
_cell.angle_gamma   90.00
#
_symmetry.space_group_name_H-M   'P 1'
#
loop_
_entity.id
_entity.type
_entity.pdbx_description
1 polymer ?
#
loop_
_entity_poly.entity_id
_entity_poly.type
_entity_poly.pdbx_seq_one_letter_code
_entity_poly.pdbx_strand_id
1 'polypeptide(L)'
;MSGVSVSVEHVVGNQISKGLPHYFVELGDKDITSFETQNSLYRAEDYDHLLFCLEERWQDGDSAFDPLFVPSFDIIIVLFTLITVSDHYKATVLTRNEPYNVNRVSYSKRAIKILRKYLRILQQFDTTRYGTYKLELLRCQMFLAIETVNPHFKYLQNCRSVKNSTNENVYYKPDAMPENIIRRGIVNPYRSFISCVETKNPIFGNIPVNFKLSQRGGLSNAVLWTLANSIQEDDLLFHDAYEIWIPLFDIFISILEIRQAYFLENEIVKKISKELRIQKLMESPICQFLSFVDSINFNPLFCEYVFVNCDYTLINRDAALTIQPVYKGETQPTEVYYQRVKYTKQFKAKVSMRIRRRFISLCFNILGSVPTGLHLPKPRIHKKRLLVEMSRTLSTFQNIVEFEEFFTFDYEEFMFHLIERTLYELFKQDRRTIVTERPSLISGKDDLKTFFNEILALFKAGAFTPDVRINGLPPHEIIDNAGHVKNEKLRLQKIDVCICTILRNVLQGQAKPLLVDCKKLLIKVSKRINIANEKRLEIDTAFPQLKPFIDSFI
;
A
#
# COMPACT_ATOMS: atom_id res chain seq x y z
N MET A 1 5.27 10.75 14.69
CA MET A 1 5.40 9.31 15.01
C MET A 1 6.40 9.14 16.14
N SER A 2 6.00 9.47 17.36
CA SER A 2 6.73 9.20 18.60
C SER A 2 5.97 8.09 19.31
N GLY A 3 6.49 6.85 19.27
CA GLY A 3 5.80 5.71 19.89
C GLY A 3 6.18 4.31 19.41
N VAL A 4 7.11 4.13 18.46
CA VAL A 4 7.68 2.80 18.18
C VAL A 4 8.92 2.68 19.06
N SER A 5 8.80 2.04 20.21
CA SER A 5 9.85 2.10 21.26
C SER A 5 11.11 1.29 20.92
N VAL A 6 12.17 2.04 20.63
CA VAL A 6 13.58 2.06 21.08
C VAL A 6 14.24 0.83 21.74
N SER A 7 13.54 -0.07 22.42
CA SER A 7 14.23 -1.10 23.24
C SER A 7 14.96 -2.16 22.38
N VAL A 8 16.20 -2.47 22.81
CA VAL A 8 17.10 -3.49 22.26
C VAL A 8 17.74 -4.32 23.38
N GLU A 9 17.08 -4.41 24.53
CA GLU A 9 17.63 -4.99 25.77
C GLU A 9 17.91 -6.50 25.65
N HIS A 10 17.03 -7.22 24.97
CA HIS A 10 17.14 -8.67 24.78
C HIS A 10 17.64 -9.05 23.37
N VAL A 11 18.08 -8.06 22.60
CA VAL A 11 18.54 -8.25 21.22
C VAL A 11 20.02 -8.62 21.20
N VAL A 12 20.33 -9.87 20.85
CA VAL A 12 21.70 -10.41 20.80
C VAL A 12 22.35 -10.22 19.42
N GLY A 13 21.55 -9.91 18.41
CA GLY A 13 21.95 -9.74 17.01
C GLY A 13 23.05 -8.70 16.74
N ASN A 14 23.30 -7.76 17.67
CA ASN A 14 24.34 -6.74 17.53
C ASN A 14 25.76 -7.28 17.73
N GLN A 15 25.93 -8.55 18.12
CA GLN A 15 27.24 -9.20 18.22
C GLN A 15 27.73 -9.63 16.83
N ILE A 16 28.62 -8.83 16.24
CA ILE A 16 29.20 -8.96 14.88
C ILE A 16 29.78 -10.36 14.60
N SER A 17 30.10 -11.15 15.63
CA SER A 17 30.75 -12.46 15.52
C SER A 17 29.85 -13.62 15.09
N LYS A 18 28.51 -13.51 15.14
CA LYS A 18 27.59 -14.67 14.93
C LYS A 18 26.83 -14.68 13.59
N GLY A 19 26.88 -13.61 12.79
CA GLY A 19 26.15 -13.52 11.51
C GLY A 19 24.62 -13.54 11.65
N LEU A 20 24.10 -13.17 12.81
CA LEU A 20 22.66 -13.11 13.11
C LEU A 20 22.06 -11.75 12.72
N PRO A 21 20.74 -11.67 12.44
CA PRO A 21 20.08 -10.39 12.18
C PRO A 21 20.16 -9.45 13.39
N HIS A 22 20.31 -8.13 13.15
CA HIS A 22 20.45 -7.10 14.19
C HIS A 22 19.30 -6.99 15.20
N TYR A 23 18.16 -7.59 14.91
CA TYR A 23 16.96 -7.60 15.75
C TYR A 23 16.71 -8.98 16.40
N PHE A 24 17.68 -9.90 16.28
CA PHE A 24 17.55 -11.27 16.77
C PHE A 24 17.45 -11.34 18.29
N VAL A 25 16.46 -12.10 18.76
CA VAL A 25 16.19 -12.36 20.19
C VAL A 25 16.35 -13.86 20.43
N GLU A 26 17.15 -14.24 21.43
CA GLU A 26 17.32 -15.65 21.84
C GLU A 26 16.04 -16.19 22.50
N LEU A 27 15.73 -17.47 22.25
CA LEU A 27 14.53 -18.11 22.78
C LEU A 27 14.79 -18.69 24.17
N GLY A 28 13.87 -18.46 25.10
CA GLY A 28 13.81 -19.23 26.34
C GLY A 28 13.12 -20.58 26.14
N ASP A 29 13.29 -21.50 27.09
CA ASP A 29 12.72 -22.85 27.03
C ASP A 29 11.20 -22.85 26.82
N LYS A 30 10.49 -21.93 27.50
CA LYS A 30 9.04 -21.78 27.36
C LYS A 30 8.62 -21.39 25.94
N ASP A 31 9.40 -20.53 25.28
CA ASP A 31 9.14 -20.10 23.91
C ASP A 31 9.42 -21.23 22.92
N ILE A 32 10.46 -22.02 23.17
CA ILE A 32 10.76 -23.23 22.37
C ILE A 32 9.60 -24.22 22.45
N THR A 33 9.14 -24.57 23.66
CA THR A 33 8.00 -25.48 23.84
C THR A 33 6.73 -24.94 23.16
N SER A 34 6.48 -23.64 23.28
CA SER A 34 5.35 -22.98 22.60
C SER A 34 5.47 -23.10 21.07
N PHE A 35 6.63 -22.80 20.51
CA PHE A 35 6.88 -22.86 19.07
C PHE A 35 6.76 -24.30 18.55
N GLU A 36 7.28 -25.29 19.29
CA GLU A 36 7.12 -26.72 18.95
C GLU A 36 5.66 -27.17 18.99
N THR A 37 4.88 -26.67 19.95
CA THR A 37 3.44 -26.95 20.04
C THR A 37 2.71 -26.40 18.83
N GLN A 38 2.95 -25.14 18.47
CA GLN A 38 2.36 -24.51 17.28
C GLN A 38 2.76 -25.25 15.99
N ASN A 39 4.05 -25.61 15.88
CA ASN A 39 4.59 -26.38 14.77
C ASN A 39 3.98 -27.78 14.66
N SER A 40 3.65 -28.41 15.79
CA SER A 40 2.98 -29.72 15.82
C SER A 40 1.54 -29.61 15.32
N LEU A 41 0.79 -28.59 15.74
CA LEU A 41 -0.56 -28.31 15.23
C LEU A 41 -0.54 -28.06 13.71
N TYR A 42 0.44 -27.29 13.24
CA TYR A 42 0.64 -27.08 11.80
C TYR A 42 0.90 -28.39 11.05
N ARG A 43 1.79 -29.26 11.56
CA ARG A 43 2.11 -30.55 10.92
C ARG A 43 0.93 -31.52 10.91
N ALA A 44 0.06 -31.43 11.92
CA ALA A 44 -1.17 -32.19 11.99
C ALA A 44 -2.29 -31.63 11.08
N GLU A 45 -2.04 -30.52 10.37
CA GLU A 45 -3.03 -29.78 9.58
C GLU A 45 -4.22 -29.28 10.41
N ASP A 46 -4.05 -29.16 11.73
CA ASP A 46 -5.07 -28.71 12.67
C ASP A 46 -5.04 -27.18 12.82
N TYR A 47 -5.36 -26.51 11.71
CA TYR A 47 -5.34 -25.05 11.64
C TYR A 47 -6.40 -24.41 12.55
N ASP A 48 -7.52 -25.08 12.81
CA ASP A 48 -8.58 -24.52 13.65
C ASP A 48 -8.12 -24.36 15.11
N HIS A 49 -7.51 -25.40 15.68
CA HIS A 49 -6.93 -25.33 17.03
C HIS A 49 -5.72 -24.39 17.07
N LEU A 50 -4.91 -24.33 16.02
CA LEU A 50 -3.82 -23.36 15.93
C LEU A 50 -4.33 -21.93 16.01
N LEU A 51 -5.33 -21.56 15.20
CA LEU A 51 -5.93 -20.23 15.23
C LEU A 51 -6.64 -19.96 16.55
N PHE A 52 -7.33 -20.95 17.11
CA PHE A 52 -7.99 -20.83 18.40
C PHE A 52 -7.00 -20.52 19.53
N CYS A 53 -5.87 -21.25 19.59
CA CYS A 53 -4.81 -21.00 20.56
C CYS A 53 -4.26 -19.57 20.49
N LEU A 54 -4.11 -19.03 19.27
CA LEU A 54 -3.66 -17.65 19.05
C LEU A 54 -4.72 -16.63 19.49
N GLU A 55 -6.01 -16.92 19.27
CA GLU A 55 -7.14 -16.03 19.56
C GLU A 55 -7.53 -16.00 21.05
N GLU A 56 -7.53 -17.15 21.73
CA GLU A 56 -8.01 -17.33 23.10
C GLU A 56 -7.22 -16.48 24.10
N ARG A 57 -5.91 -16.31 23.85
CA ARG A 57 -4.98 -15.60 24.74
C ARG A 57 -5.09 -14.08 24.67
N TRP A 58 -6.12 -13.52 24.02
CA TRP A 58 -6.36 -12.07 23.90
C TRP A 58 -7.54 -11.55 24.69
N GLN A 59 -8.21 -12.39 25.48
CA GLN A 59 -9.28 -11.91 26.33
C GLN A 59 -8.69 -11.03 27.44
N ASP A 60 -9.02 -9.74 27.38
CA ASP A 60 -8.66 -8.73 28.36
C ASP A 60 -9.24 -9.12 29.74
N GLY A 61 -8.37 -9.34 30.72
CA GLY A 61 -8.77 -9.46 32.13
C GLY A 61 -7.97 -10.49 32.91
N ASP A 62 -7.00 -10.02 33.70
CA ASP A 62 -6.55 -10.66 34.96
C ASP A 62 -6.15 -12.14 34.95
N SER A 63 -5.71 -12.70 33.82
CA SER A 63 -5.19 -14.06 33.85
C SER A 63 -3.71 -14.06 34.24
N ALA A 64 -3.36 -14.79 35.30
CA ALA A 64 -1.99 -15.08 35.78
C ALA A 64 -1.08 -15.84 34.78
N PHE A 65 -1.38 -15.75 33.48
CA PHE A 65 -0.69 -16.39 32.37
C PHE A 65 0.09 -15.35 31.56
N ASP A 66 1.13 -15.82 30.85
CA ASP A 66 2.04 -15.03 30.02
C ASP A 66 1.29 -13.98 29.17
N PRO A 67 1.56 -12.67 29.34
CA PRO A 67 0.71 -11.59 28.81
C PRO A 67 0.70 -11.49 27.28
N LEU A 68 1.63 -12.15 26.59
CA LEU A 68 1.71 -12.17 25.14
C LEU A 68 2.19 -13.51 24.59
N PHE A 69 1.27 -14.23 23.93
CA PHE A 69 1.62 -15.43 23.19
C PHE A 69 2.20 -15.08 21.82
N VAL A 70 3.49 -15.35 21.63
CA VAL A 70 4.22 -15.02 20.40
C VAL A 70 4.17 -16.21 19.43
N PRO A 71 3.73 -16.01 18.17
CA PRO A 71 3.86 -17.04 17.14
C PRO A 71 5.28 -17.09 16.61
N SER A 72 5.77 -18.28 16.28
CA SER A 72 7.04 -18.42 15.55
C SER A 72 6.92 -17.79 14.14
N PHE A 73 8.04 -17.39 13.54
CA PHE A 73 8.03 -16.83 12.18
C PHE A 73 7.46 -17.83 11.15
N ASP A 74 7.63 -19.13 11.38
CA ASP A 74 7.00 -20.19 10.60
C ASP A 74 5.47 -20.04 10.61
N ILE A 75 4.90 -19.90 11.80
CA ILE A 75 3.45 -19.76 11.99
C ILE A 75 2.96 -18.43 11.44
N ILE A 76 3.76 -17.36 11.49
CA ILE A 76 3.43 -16.10 10.81
C ILE A 76 3.33 -16.32 9.28
N ILE A 77 4.23 -17.10 8.68
CA ILE A 77 4.15 -17.46 7.26
C ILE A 77 2.94 -18.35 6.96
N VAL A 78 2.59 -19.27 7.87
CA VAL A 78 1.36 -20.07 7.79
C VAL A 78 0.15 -19.14 7.79
N LEU A 79 0.09 -18.16 8.69
CA LEU A 79 -0.98 -17.16 8.74
C LEU A 79 -1.05 -16.35 7.44
N PHE A 80 0.09 -15.88 6.89
CA PHE A 80 0.11 -15.21 5.58
C PHE A 80 -0.46 -16.07 4.47
N THR A 81 -0.18 -17.38 4.50
CA THR A 81 -0.68 -18.33 3.50
C THR A 81 -2.16 -18.64 3.71
N LEU A 82 -2.64 -18.76 4.95
CA LEU A 82 -4.06 -18.97 5.26
C LEU A 82 -4.92 -17.79 4.77
N ILE A 83 -4.39 -16.57 4.72
CA ILE A 83 -5.09 -15.43 4.09
C ILE A 83 -5.41 -15.72 2.62
N THR A 84 -4.50 -16.38 1.89
CA THR A 84 -4.68 -16.69 0.46
C THR A 84 -5.61 -17.87 0.20
N VAL A 85 -5.97 -18.65 1.23
CA VAL A 85 -6.92 -19.75 1.13
C VAL A 85 -8.33 -19.20 1.37
N SER A 86 -9.00 -18.79 0.29
CA SER A 86 -10.31 -18.17 0.38
C SER A 86 -11.47 -19.10 0.08
N ASP A 87 -12.63 -18.70 0.58
CA ASP A 87 -13.89 -19.41 0.42
C ASP A 87 -14.39 -19.45 -1.03
N HIS A 88 -13.81 -18.68 -1.97
CA HIS A 88 -14.27 -18.70 -3.36
C HIS A 88 -13.68 -19.85 -4.18
N TYR A 89 -12.36 -20.06 -4.16
CA TYR A 89 -11.72 -21.10 -4.97
C TYR A 89 -11.26 -22.34 -4.17
N LYS A 90 -11.28 -22.27 -2.83
CA LYS A 90 -10.92 -23.38 -1.94
C LYS A 90 -12.07 -23.92 -1.10
N ALA A 91 -13.31 -23.47 -1.35
CA ALA A 91 -14.50 -23.83 -0.57
C ALA A 91 -14.65 -25.35 -0.33
N THR A 92 -14.39 -26.16 -1.36
CA THR A 92 -14.54 -27.63 -1.29
C THR A 92 -13.56 -28.27 -0.30
N VAL A 93 -12.32 -27.79 -0.26
CA VAL A 93 -11.29 -28.27 0.68
C VAL A 93 -11.56 -27.76 2.08
N LEU A 94 -12.02 -26.52 2.22
CA LEU A 94 -12.37 -25.92 3.51
C LEU A 94 -13.57 -26.63 4.15
N THR A 95 -14.64 -26.87 3.39
CA THR A 95 -15.85 -27.55 3.88
C THR A 95 -15.57 -28.99 4.32
N ARG A 96 -14.64 -29.69 3.68
CA ARG A 96 -14.22 -31.05 4.07
C ARG A 96 -13.51 -31.09 5.43
N ASN A 97 -12.75 -30.04 5.73
CA ASN A 97 -12.03 -29.91 7.00
C ASN A 97 -12.91 -29.28 8.10
N GLU A 98 -14.04 -28.65 7.73
CA GLU A 98 -15.03 -28.10 8.65
C GLU A 98 -16.47 -28.60 8.38
N PRO A 99 -16.73 -29.91 8.39
CA PRO A 99 -18.02 -30.46 7.95
C PRO A 99 -19.22 -30.07 8.83
N TYR A 100 -18.98 -29.58 10.06
CA TYR A 100 -20.02 -29.33 11.06
C TYR A 100 -20.19 -27.86 11.47
N ASN A 101 -19.51 -26.90 10.85
CA ASN A 101 -19.43 -25.53 11.39
C ASN A 101 -19.65 -24.40 10.37
N VAL A 102 -20.81 -24.42 9.71
CA VAL A 102 -21.24 -23.44 8.68
C VAL A 102 -21.28 -21.98 9.17
N ASN A 103 -21.27 -21.76 10.49
CA ASN A 103 -21.37 -20.44 11.12
C ASN A 103 -20.03 -19.86 11.62
N ARG A 104 -18.91 -20.57 11.49
CA ARG A 104 -17.60 -20.03 11.91
C ARG A 104 -17.03 -19.06 10.88
N VAL A 105 -16.28 -18.08 11.39
CA VAL A 105 -15.52 -17.14 10.57
C VAL A 105 -14.40 -17.91 9.85
N SER A 106 -14.25 -17.70 8.54
CA SER A 106 -13.25 -18.43 7.74
C SER A 106 -11.81 -18.21 8.19
N TYR A 107 -10.95 -19.19 7.92
CA TYR A 107 -9.53 -19.18 8.27
C TYR A 107 -8.81 -17.90 7.83
N SER A 108 -9.08 -17.43 6.61
CA SER A 108 -8.48 -16.21 6.07
C SER A 108 -8.80 -14.98 6.92
N LYS A 109 -10.07 -14.78 7.29
CA LYS A 109 -10.53 -13.65 8.11
C LYS A 109 -9.97 -13.72 9.53
N ARG A 110 -9.90 -14.91 10.12
CA ARG A 110 -9.27 -15.14 11.43
C ARG A 110 -7.78 -14.80 11.36
N ALA A 111 -7.04 -15.30 10.36
CA ALA A 111 -5.62 -14.99 10.15
C ALA A 111 -5.36 -13.48 9.99
N ILE A 112 -6.19 -12.76 9.20
CA ILE A 112 -6.11 -11.30 9.07
C ILE A 112 -6.31 -10.62 10.43
N LYS A 113 -7.34 -11.02 11.19
CA LYS A 113 -7.64 -10.46 12.52
C LYS A 113 -6.45 -10.67 13.46
N ILE A 114 -5.88 -11.87 13.45
CA ILE A 114 -4.75 -12.26 14.28
C ILE A 114 -3.52 -11.40 13.98
N LEU A 115 -3.10 -11.33 12.71
CA LEU A 115 -1.94 -10.54 12.29
C LEU A 115 -2.13 -9.05 12.54
N ARG A 116 -3.33 -8.50 12.29
CA ARG A 116 -3.65 -7.10 12.60
C ARG A 116 -3.59 -6.80 14.10
N LYS A 117 -3.98 -7.74 14.97
CA LYS A 117 -3.86 -7.58 16.43
C LYS A 117 -2.39 -7.50 16.84
N TYR A 118 -1.54 -8.42 16.37
CA TYR A 118 -0.10 -8.38 16.64
C TYR A 118 0.56 -7.11 16.10
N LEU A 119 0.18 -6.64 14.92
CA LEU A 119 0.65 -5.37 14.38
C LEU A 119 0.29 -4.18 15.26
N ARG A 120 -0.94 -4.11 15.78
CA ARG A 120 -1.34 -3.06 16.73
C ARG A 120 -0.52 -3.12 18.01
N ILE A 121 -0.27 -4.33 18.53
CA ILE A 121 0.58 -4.52 19.71
C ILE A 121 1.99 -3.99 19.45
N LEU A 122 2.59 -4.29 18.29
CA LEU A 122 3.91 -3.78 17.91
C LEU A 122 3.95 -2.27 17.67
N GLN A 123 2.87 -1.69 17.15
CA GLN A 123 2.74 -0.24 16.94
C GLN A 123 2.58 0.54 18.25
N GLN A 124 1.89 -0.05 19.24
CA GLN A 124 1.74 0.53 20.58
C GLN A 124 2.97 0.30 21.45
N PHE A 125 3.60 -0.88 21.31
CA PHE A 125 4.75 -1.36 22.07
C PHE A 125 4.66 -1.03 23.57
N ASP A 126 3.55 -1.46 24.18
CA ASP A 126 3.29 -1.24 25.60
C ASP A 126 4.09 -2.23 26.46
N THR A 127 5.29 -1.82 26.89
CA THR A 127 6.18 -2.64 27.72
C THR A 127 5.61 -2.96 29.09
N THR A 128 4.73 -2.11 29.63
CA THR A 128 4.10 -2.33 30.94
C THR A 128 3.10 -3.48 30.87
N ARG A 129 2.38 -3.58 29.76
CA ARG A 129 1.36 -4.60 29.55
C ARG A 129 1.92 -5.95 29.11
N TYR A 130 2.85 -5.96 28.17
CA TYR A 130 3.29 -7.20 27.50
C TYR A 130 4.71 -7.66 27.87
N GLY A 131 5.48 -6.82 28.55
CA GLY A 131 6.89 -7.06 28.83
C GLY A 131 7.78 -6.85 27.60
N THR A 132 8.97 -6.27 27.84
CA THR A 132 9.93 -5.91 26.79
C THR A 132 10.37 -7.12 25.96
N TYR A 133 10.76 -8.23 26.61
CA TYR A 133 11.22 -9.44 25.95
C TYR A 133 10.24 -9.97 24.91
N LYS A 134 8.95 -10.12 25.26
CA LYS A 134 7.94 -10.70 24.36
C LYS A 134 7.62 -9.78 23.18
N LEU A 135 7.64 -8.46 23.39
CA LEU A 135 7.47 -7.48 22.32
C LEU A 135 8.66 -7.51 21.35
N GLU A 136 9.89 -7.56 21.86
CA GLU A 136 11.09 -7.70 21.04
C GLU A 136 11.10 -9.04 20.28
N LEU A 137 10.68 -10.13 20.92
CA LEU A 137 10.56 -11.43 20.28
C LEU A 137 9.50 -11.43 19.18
N LEU A 138 8.29 -10.90 19.43
CA LEU A 138 7.24 -10.76 18.41
C LEU A 138 7.71 -9.91 17.23
N ARG A 139 8.39 -8.80 17.51
CA ARG A 139 9.01 -7.95 16.49
C ARG A 139 10.01 -8.75 15.66
N CYS A 140 10.88 -9.52 16.31
CA CYS A 140 11.84 -10.40 15.65
C CYS A 140 11.15 -11.44 14.75
N GLN A 141 10.14 -12.16 15.23
CA GLN A 141 9.42 -13.16 14.44
C GLN A 141 8.73 -12.55 13.20
N MET A 142 8.08 -11.38 13.36
CA MET A 142 7.45 -10.66 12.24
C MET A 142 8.48 -10.18 11.21
N PHE A 143 9.64 -9.69 11.68
CA PHE A 143 10.73 -9.23 10.81
C PHE A 143 11.34 -10.37 10.02
N LEU A 144 11.60 -11.52 10.66
CA LEU A 144 12.05 -12.73 9.97
C LEU A 144 11.06 -13.14 8.88
N ALA A 145 9.76 -13.21 9.22
CA ALA A 145 8.73 -13.64 8.28
C ALA A 145 8.66 -12.72 7.04
N ILE A 146 8.64 -11.40 7.21
CA ILE A 146 8.54 -10.47 6.07
C ILE A 146 9.81 -10.46 5.22
N GLU A 147 10.99 -10.64 5.82
CA GLU A 147 12.25 -10.68 5.08
C GLU A 147 12.31 -11.92 4.15
N THR A 148 11.61 -13.01 4.47
CA THR A 148 11.48 -14.18 3.57
C THR A 148 10.64 -13.95 2.32
N VAL A 149 9.81 -12.90 2.29
CA VAL A 149 8.98 -12.53 1.13
C VAL A 149 9.82 -11.90 0.02
N ASN A 150 10.94 -11.26 0.38
CA ASN A 150 11.80 -10.59 -0.59
C ASN A 150 12.62 -11.62 -1.39
N PRO A 151 12.66 -11.51 -2.73
CA PRO A 151 13.51 -12.38 -3.55
C PRO A 151 14.98 -12.16 -3.14
N HIS A 152 15.62 -13.19 -2.59
CA HIS A 152 17.03 -13.08 -2.18
C HIS A 152 17.94 -13.04 -3.42
N PHE A 153 18.34 -11.84 -3.84
CA PHE A 153 19.07 -11.54 -5.08
C PHE A 153 20.48 -12.12 -5.22
N LYS A 154 21.02 -12.87 -4.24
CA LYS A 154 22.42 -13.32 -4.32
C LYS A 154 22.65 -14.41 -5.39
N TYR A 155 21.63 -15.17 -5.80
CA TYR A 155 21.80 -16.32 -6.70
C TYR A 155 21.11 -16.21 -8.07
N LEU A 156 20.30 -15.19 -8.32
CA LEU A 156 19.49 -15.07 -9.54
C LEU A 156 20.04 -14.07 -10.58
N GLN A 157 21.21 -13.46 -10.34
CA GLN A 157 21.82 -12.47 -11.24
C GLN A 157 22.14 -12.99 -12.66
N ASN A 158 22.13 -14.31 -12.89
CA ASN A 158 22.52 -14.89 -14.19
C ASN A 158 21.35 -15.37 -15.06
N CYS A 159 20.10 -15.31 -14.60
CA CYS A 159 18.96 -15.63 -15.46
C CYS A 159 18.47 -14.31 -16.06
N ARG A 160 18.77 -14.03 -17.33
CA ARG A 160 18.15 -12.90 -18.05
C ARG A 160 16.64 -13.10 -18.10
N SER A 161 15.84 -12.04 -17.99
CA SER A 161 14.41 -12.13 -18.24
C SER A 161 14.27 -12.41 -19.72
N VAL A 162 13.82 -13.61 -20.08
CA VAL A 162 13.65 -13.92 -21.50
C VAL A 162 12.41 -13.18 -21.97
N LYS A 163 12.61 -12.02 -22.61
CA LYS A 163 11.64 -11.47 -23.55
C LYS A 163 11.57 -12.44 -24.72
N ASN A 164 10.57 -13.33 -24.75
CA ASN A 164 10.27 -14.07 -25.98
C ASN A 164 9.57 -13.12 -26.94
N SER A 165 10.30 -12.67 -27.97
CA SER A 165 9.81 -11.79 -29.04
C SER A 165 9.02 -12.59 -30.08
N THR A 166 7.89 -13.14 -29.67
CA THR A 166 6.94 -13.73 -30.60
C THR A 166 5.55 -13.22 -30.22
N ASN A 167 5.07 -12.24 -30.98
CA ASN A 167 3.73 -11.62 -30.99
C ASN A 167 3.28 -10.88 -29.71
N GLU A 168 3.32 -9.54 -29.79
CA GLU A 168 2.51 -8.48 -29.11
C GLU A 168 2.24 -8.52 -27.60
N ASN A 169 2.65 -9.55 -26.86
CA ASN A 169 2.38 -9.69 -25.43
C ASN A 169 3.67 -9.89 -24.64
N VAL A 170 3.90 -9.04 -23.65
CA VAL A 170 4.99 -9.21 -22.68
C VAL A 170 4.50 -10.11 -21.55
N TYR A 171 5.01 -11.34 -21.51
CA TYR A 171 4.69 -12.31 -20.47
C TYR A 171 5.68 -12.22 -19.31
N TYR A 172 5.20 -12.00 -18.09
CA TYR A 172 5.95 -12.27 -16.87
C TYR A 172 5.62 -13.70 -16.43
N LYS A 173 6.27 -14.71 -17.02
CA LYS A 173 6.23 -16.06 -16.46
C LYS A 173 7.21 -16.11 -15.28
N PRO A 174 6.77 -16.57 -14.09
CA PRO A 174 7.71 -17.04 -13.09
C PRO A 174 8.48 -18.20 -13.71
N ASP A 175 9.80 -18.07 -13.86
CA ASP A 175 10.62 -19.21 -14.27
C ASP A 175 10.40 -20.34 -13.25
N ALA A 176 10.15 -21.56 -13.72
CA ALA A 176 10.13 -22.73 -12.85
C ALA A 176 11.54 -22.89 -12.24
N MET A 177 11.73 -22.41 -11.01
CA MET A 177 13.01 -22.53 -10.33
C MET A 177 13.30 -24.01 -10.02
N PRO A 178 14.53 -24.48 -10.26
CA PRO A 178 14.96 -25.79 -9.79
C PRO A 178 14.75 -25.89 -8.27
N GLU A 179 14.13 -26.97 -7.79
CA GLU A 179 13.78 -27.17 -6.38
C GLU A 179 14.95 -26.97 -5.42
N ASN A 180 16.18 -27.26 -5.90
CA ASN A 180 17.44 -27.18 -5.18
C ASN A 180 17.85 -25.74 -4.80
N ILE A 181 17.44 -24.73 -5.58
CA ILE A 181 17.73 -23.31 -5.29
C ILE A 181 16.71 -22.75 -4.30
N ILE A 182 15.46 -23.22 -4.38
CA ILE A 182 14.38 -22.84 -3.44
C ILE A 182 14.69 -23.32 -2.01
N ARG A 183 15.37 -24.48 -1.86
CA ARG A 183 15.81 -25.01 -0.54
C ARG A 183 16.85 -24.15 0.18
N ARG A 184 17.53 -23.22 -0.51
CA ARG A 184 18.60 -22.39 0.09
C ARG A 184 18.14 -20.98 0.53
N GLY A 185 16.86 -20.65 0.34
CA GLY A 185 16.35 -19.28 0.50
C GLY A 185 15.85 -18.91 1.91
N ILE A 186 15.38 -19.90 2.68
CA ILE A 186 14.93 -19.69 4.07
C ILE A 186 15.93 -20.42 4.95
N VAL A 187 16.61 -19.68 5.82
CA VAL A 187 17.48 -20.25 6.84
C VAL A 187 16.87 -19.86 8.17
N ASN A 188 16.28 -20.82 8.88
CA ASN A 188 15.85 -20.58 10.25
C ASN A 188 17.07 -20.14 11.10
N PRO A 189 17.08 -18.91 11.64
CA PRO A 189 18.20 -18.48 12.49
C PRO A 189 18.22 -19.22 13.83
N TYR A 190 17.11 -19.85 14.22
CA TYR A 190 17.01 -20.66 15.43
C TYR A 190 17.39 -22.11 15.14
N ARG A 191 18.46 -22.58 15.80
CA ARG A 191 18.86 -24.00 15.77
C ARG A 191 18.16 -24.85 16.84
N SER A 192 17.42 -24.20 17.73
CA SER A 192 16.78 -24.83 18.90
C SER A 192 15.48 -25.56 18.58
N PHE A 193 14.88 -25.35 17.40
CA PHE A 193 13.69 -26.07 16.98
C PHE A 193 13.70 -26.29 15.45
N ILE A 194 12.96 -27.32 15.01
CA ILE A 194 12.87 -27.67 13.58
C ILE A 194 11.84 -26.77 12.90
N SER A 195 12.28 -25.99 11.90
CA SER A 195 11.37 -25.16 11.11
C SER A 195 10.41 -26.01 10.29
N CYS A 196 9.12 -25.66 10.36
CA CYS A 196 8.10 -26.38 9.60
C CYS A 196 7.89 -25.81 8.20
N VAL A 197 8.22 -24.54 7.98
CA VAL A 197 8.06 -23.91 6.65
C VAL A 197 9.16 -24.37 5.70
N GLU A 198 10.35 -24.74 6.19
CA GLU A 198 11.42 -25.35 5.37
C GLU A 198 10.96 -26.62 4.63
N THR A 199 9.96 -27.33 5.16
CA THR A 199 9.42 -28.56 4.56
C THR A 199 8.50 -28.33 3.35
N LYS A 200 8.10 -27.07 3.08
CA LYS A 200 7.18 -26.67 1.99
C LYS A 200 5.81 -27.37 1.98
N ASN A 201 5.37 -27.90 3.12
CA ASN A 201 4.06 -28.55 3.18
C ASN A 201 2.97 -27.58 2.69
N PRO A 202 2.12 -28.00 1.73
CA PRO A 202 1.09 -27.15 1.19
C PRO A 202 -0.01 -26.94 2.24
N ILE A 203 -0.47 -25.70 2.38
CA ILE A 203 -1.59 -25.33 3.26
C ILE A 203 -2.85 -25.33 2.40
N PHE A 204 -3.73 -26.31 2.60
CA PHE A 204 -4.92 -26.53 1.76
C PHE A 204 -4.61 -26.53 0.24
N GLY A 205 -3.49 -27.12 -0.13
CA GLY A 205 -3.01 -27.21 -1.52
C GLY A 205 -2.34 -25.94 -2.06
N ASN A 206 -2.19 -24.88 -1.26
CA ASN A 206 -1.38 -23.71 -1.60
C ASN A 206 0.04 -23.89 -1.05
N ILE A 207 1.04 -23.68 -1.90
CA ILE A 207 2.42 -23.56 -1.40
C ILE A 207 2.53 -22.32 -0.49
N PRO A 208 3.39 -22.34 0.55
CA PRO A 208 3.52 -21.20 1.44
C PRO A 208 3.87 -19.91 0.68
N VAL A 209 3.23 -18.81 1.05
CA VAL A 209 3.19 -17.59 0.24
C VAL A 209 4.55 -16.93 0.08
N ASN A 210 5.41 -17.02 1.09
CA ASN A 210 6.79 -16.54 0.99
C ASN A 210 7.58 -17.28 -0.11
N PHE A 211 7.38 -18.59 -0.31
CA PHE A 211 7.98 -19.31 -1.44
C PHE A 211 7.40 -18.84 -2.78
N LYS A 212 6.08 -18.60 -2.83
CA LYS A 212 5.44 -18.12 -4.07
C LYS A 212 5.94 -16.73 -4.46
N LEU A 213 6.10 -15.83 -3.49
CA LEU A 213 6.50 -14.44 -3.73
C LEU A 213 8.01 -14.28 -3.94
N SER A 214 8.84 -15.10 -3.30
CA SER A 214 10.30 -15.10 -3.49
C SER A 214 10.75 -15.69 -4.83
N GLN A 215 9.87 -16.40 -5.55
CA GLN A 215 10.11 -16.80 -6.94
C GLN A 215 10.38 -15.57 -7.82
N ARG A 216 11.15 -15.79 -8.89
CA ARG A 216 11.44 -14.75 -9.86
C ARG A 216 10.15 -14.15 -10.43
N GLY A 217 9.95 -12.85 -10.23
CA GLY A 217 8.74 -12.15 -10.68
C GLY A 217 7.47 -12.50 -9.89
N GLY A 218 7.55 -13.35 -8.86
CA GLY A 218 6.42 -13.76 -8.03
C GLY A 218 5.82 -12.59 -7.28
N LEU A 219 6.65 -11.83 -6.56
CA LEU A 219 6.23 -10.62 -5.85
C LEU A 219 5.68 -9.55 -6.82
N SER A 220 6.32 -9.31 -7.96
CA SER A 220 5.81 -8.35 -8.95
C SER A 220 4.46 -8.78 -9.52
N ASN A 221 4.28 -10.06 -9.84
CA ASN A 221 3.00 -10.57 -10.33
C ASN A 221 1.92 -10.45 -9.27
N ALA A 222 2.21 -10.75 -8.00
CA ALA A 222 1.23 -10.61 -6.92
C ALA A 222 0.80 -9.15 -6.69
N VAL A 223 1.75 -8.20 -6.73
CA VAL A 223 1.43 -6.76 -6.67
C VAL A 223 0.56 -6.36 -7.86
N LEU A 224 0.94 -6.74 -9.08
CA LEU A 224 0.18 -6.44 -10.29
C LEU A 224 -1.21 -7.07 -10.27
N TRP A 225 -1.33 -8.34 -9.88
CA TRP A 225 -2.59 -9.06 -9.69
C TRP A 225 -3.52 -8.32 -8.75
N THR A 226 -3.02 -7.95 -7.58
CA THR A 226 -3.78 -7.22 -6.56
C THR A 226 -4.28 -5.88 -7.10
N LEU A 227 -3.37 -5.07 -7.66
CA LEU A 227 -3.70 -3.74 -8.10
C LEU A 227 -4.64 -3.77 -9.32
N ALA A 228 -4.40 -4.66 -10.28
CA ALA A 228 -5.23 -4.82 -11.46
C ALA A 228 -6.65 -5.27 -11.12
N ASN A 229 -6.80 -6.22 -10.19
CA ASN A 229 -8.09 -6.75 -9.78
C ASN A 229 -8.86 -5.84 -8.81
N SER A 230 -8.16 -4.97 -8.07
CA SER A 230 -8.77 -4.01 -7.15
C SER A 230 -9.68 -2.96 -7.83
N ILE A 231 -9.64 -2.84 -9.16
CA ILE A 231 -10.41 -1.87 -9.94
C ILE A 231 -11.32 -2.51 -10.99
N GLN A 232 -11.35 -3.86 -11.08
CA GLN A 232 -12.15 -4.57 -12.06
C GLN A 232 -13.65 -4.40 -11.82
N GLU A 233 -14.41 -4.39 -12.92
CA GLU A 233 -15.87 -4.44 -12.85
C GLU A 233 -16.37 -5.80 -12.37
N ASP A 234 -15.65 -6.87 -12.70
CA ASP A 234 -15.91 -8.22 -12.20
C ASP A 234 -15.80 -8.24 -10.66
N ASP A 235 -16.90 -8.57 -10.00
CA ASP A 235 -16.97 -8.58 -8.54
C ASP A 235 -16.20 -9.75 -7.91
N LEU A 236 -16.03 -10.88 -8.60
CA LEU A 236 -15.25 -12.01 -8.11
C LEU A 236 -13.77 -11.66 -8.08
N LEU A 237 -13.25 -11.08 -9.16
CA LEU A 237 -11.86 -10.61 -9.22
C LEU A 237 -11.63 -9.48 -8.21
N PHE A 238 -12.58 -8.54 -8.08
CA PHE A 238 -12.51 -7.52 -7.05
C PHE A 238 -12.51 -8.12 -5.64
N HIS A 239 -13.35 -9.13 -5.38
CA HIS A 239 -13.43 -9.80 -4.09
C HIS A 239 -12.12 -10.51 -3.72
N ASP A 240 -11.49 -11.20 -4.67
CA ASP A 240 -10.16 -11.80 -4.50
C ASP A 240 -9.13 -10.74 -4.10
N ALA A 241 -9.07 -9.61 -4.80
CA ALA A 241 -8.19 -8.51 -4.41
C ALA A 241 -8.55 -7.95 -3.03
N TYR A 242 -9.83 -7.67 -2.77
CA TYR A 242 -10.29 -6.93 -1.59
C TYR A 242 -10.24 -7.71 -0.28
N GLU A 243 -10.60 -8.99 -0.28
CA GLU A 243 -10.66 -9.80 0.95
C GLU A 243 -9.36 -10.55 1.25
N ILE A 244 -8.50 -10.75 0.24
CA ILE A 244 -7.28 -11.56 0.37
C ILE A 244 -6.04 -10.70 0.24
N TRP A 245 -5.78 -10.21 -0.98
CA TRP A 245 -4.47 -9.67 -1.33
C TRP A 245 -4.25 -8.27 -0.78
N ILE A 246 -5.25 -7.39 -0.81
CA ILE A 246 -5.17 -6.06 -0.22
C ILE A 246 -4.89 -6.15 1.30
N PRO A 247 -5.64 -6.94 2.10
CA PRO A 247 -5.33 -7.15 3.51
C PRO A 247 -3.92 -7.71 3.75
N LEU A 248 -3.48 -8.66 2.91
CA LEU A 248 -2.14 -9.25 3.03
C LEU A 248 -1.05 -8.21 2.76
N PHE A 249 -1.15 -7.46 1.65
CA PHE A 249 -0.20 -6.39 1.35
C PHE A 249 -0.28 -5.26 2.37
N ASP A 250 -1.46 -4.95 2.91
CA ASP A 250 -1.61 -3.98 3.99
C ASP A 250 -0.81 -4.40 5.24
N ILE A 251 -0.84 -5.69 5.58
CA ILE A 251 -0.05 -6.27 6.67
C ILE A 251 1.44 -6.20 6.33
N PHE A 252 1.86 -6.62 5.12
CA PHE A 252 3.26 -6.57 4.69
C PHE A 252 3.83 -5.15 4.75
N ILE A 253 3.13 -4.17 4.20
CA ILE A 253 3.53 -2.77 4.21
C ILE A 253 3.69 -2.28 5.66
N SER A 254 2.76 -2.62 6.55
CA SER A 254 2.87 -2.23 7.97
C SER A 254 4.04 -2.87 8.69
N ILE A 255 4.35 -4.15 8.43
CA ILE A 255 5.56 -4.78 9.00
C ILE A 255 6.81 -4.09 8.44
N LEU A 256 6.86 -3.81 7.13
CA LEU A 256 7.98 -3.12 6.48
C LEU A 256 8.21 -1.71 7.04
N GLU A 257 7.14 -0.96 7.34
CA GLU A 257 7.22 0.36 7.97
C GLU A 257 7.84 0.28 9.38
N ILE A 258 7.40 -0.67 10.21
CA ILE A 258 7.96 -0.90 11.55
C ILE A 258 9.43 -1.34 11.46
N ARG A 259 9.73 -2.27 10.54
CA ARG A 259 11.08 -2.77 10.30
C ARG A 259 12.03 -1.68 9.78
N GLN A 260 11.55 -0.81 8.89
CA GLN A 260 12.31 0.32 8.38
C GLN A 260 12.61 1.32 9.48
N ALA A 261 11.63 1.65 10.33
CA ALA A 261 11.85 2.53 11.48
C ALA A 261 12.95 1.95 12.39
N TYR A 262 12.88 0.66 12.72
CA TYR A 262 13.92 -0.03 13.48
C TYR A 262 15.29 0.03 12.78
N PHE A 263 15.35 -0.20 11.46
CA PHE A 263 16.59 -0.15 10.67
C PHE A 263 17.26 1.23 10.75
N LEU A 264 16.47 2.29 10.53
CA LEU A 264 16.97 3.67 10.55
C LEU A 264 17.49 4.09 11.92
N GLU A 265 16.88 3.59 12.99
CA GLU A 265 17.22 3.95 14.37
C GLU A 265 18.39 3.15 14.93
N ASN A 266 18.44 1.84 14.68
CA ASN A 266 19.34 0.90 15.36
C ASN A 266 20.46 0.36 14.45
N GLU A 267 20.27 0.30 13.14
CA GLU A 267 21.24 -0.29 12.21
C GLU A 267 22.04 0.76 11.41
N ILE A 268 21.47 1.96 11.23
CA ILE A 268 22.20 3.10 10.68
C ILE A 268 22.89 3.87 11.80
N VAL A 269 24.22 3.76 11.87
CA VAL A 269 25.04 4.51 12.83
C VAL A 269 24.84 6.03 12.64
N LYS A 270 24.53 6.76 13.74
CA LYS A 270 24.16 8.19 13.72
C LYS A 270 25.26 9.14 13.20
N LYS A 271 26.52 8.68 13.09
CA LYS A 271 27.69 9.48 12.65
C LYS A 271 28.45 8.80 11.50
N ILE A 272 27.80 8.60 10.36
CA ILE A 272 28.41 8.04 9.14
C ILE A 272 28.42 9.04 8.00
N SER A 273 29.32 8.87 7.04
CA SER A 273 29.34 9.65 5.81
C SER A 273 28.04 9.48 5.01
N LYS A 274 27.72 10.46 4.17
CA LYS A 274 26.50 10.43 3.34
C LYS A 274 26.52 9.24 2.36
N GLU A 275 27.70 8.90 1.86
CA GLU A 275 27.94 7.81 0.92
C GLU A 275 27.72 6.46 1.60
N LEU A 276 28.28 6.25 2.80
CA LEU A 276 28.09 5.02 3.57
C LEU A 276 26.63 4.86 4.01
N ARG A 277 25.95 5.96 4.34
CA ARG A 277 24.52 5.95 4.63
C ARG A 277 23.70 5.45 3.45
N ILE A 278 24.04 5.85 2.23
CA ILE A 278 23.35 5.36 1.02
C ILE A 278 23.61 3.88 0.81
N GLN A 279 24.85 3.43 0.96
CA GLN A 279 25.18 2.00 0.87
C GLN A 279 24.36 1.19 1.86
N LYS A 280 24.23 1.66 3.11
CA LYS A 280 23.38 1.02 4.13
C LYS A 280 21.89 1.08 3.77
N LEU A 281 21.38 2.21 3.27
CA LEU A 281 19.99 2.32 2.85
C LEU A 281 19.63 1.36 1.71
N MET A 282 20.56 1.03 0.82
CA MET A 282 20.33 0.01 -0.22
C MET A 282 20.05 -1.38 0.37
N GLU A 283 20.55 -1.66 1.58
CA GLU A 283 20.31 -2.90 2.32
C GLU A 283 19.00 -2.85 3.11
N SER A 284 18.33 -1.70 3.18
CA SER A 284 17.14 -1.52 4.01
C SER A 284 15.94 -2.36 3.53
N PRO A 285 15.08 -2.80 4.46
CA PRO A 285 13.93 -3.67 4.16
C PRO A 285 13.00 -3.13 3.06
N ILE A 286 12.71 -1.82 3.06
CA ILE A 286 11.87 -1.22 2.01
C ILE A 286 12.60 -1.21 0.67
N CYS A 287 13.91 -0.91 0.63
CA CYS A 287 14.70 -1.00 -0.60
C CYS A 287 14.71 -2.42 -1.17
N GLN A 288 14.88 -3.42 -0.29
CA GLN A 288 14.83 -4.83 -0.69
C GLN A 288 13.44 -5.22 -1.18
N PHE A 289 12.36 -4.74 -0.56
CA PHE A 289 11.01 -5.01 -1.03
C PHE A 289 10.75 -4.38 -2.40
N LEU A 290 11.06 -3.08 -2.57
CA LEU A 290 10.87 -2.33 -3.83
C LEU A 290 11.68 -2.85 -5.02
N SER A 291 12.64 -3.75 -4.78
CA SER A 291 13.34 -4.46 -5.85
C SER A 291 12.45 -5.36 -6.72
N PHE A 292 11.17 -5.57 -6.36
CA PHE A 292 10.20 -6.18 -7.27
C PHE A 292 10.07 -5.41 -8.60
N VAL A 293 10.44 -4.11 -8.60
CA VAL A 293 10.66 -3.30 -9.81
C VAL A 293 12.16 -3.29 -10.13
N ASP A 294 12.69 -4.43 -10.55
CA ASP A 294 14.11 -4.58 -10.91
C ASP A 294 14.40 -4.02 -12.31
N SER A 295 14.49 -2.69 -12.42
CA SER A 295 14.69 -2.00 -13.70
C SER A 295 15.63 -0.82 -13.59
N ILE A 296 16.40 -0.61 -14.68
CA ILE A 296 17.20 0.61 -14.90
C ILE A 296 16.28 1.84 -14.95
N ASN A 297 15.06 1.68 -15.44
CA ASN A 297 14.01 2.68 -15.51
C ASN A 297 12.98 2.44 -14.41
N PHE A 298 13.41 2.43 -13.14
CA PHE A 298 12.52 2.21 -12.01
C PHE A 298 11.30 3.13 -12.03
N ASN A 299 11.49 4.45 -12.14
CA ASN A 299 10.40 5.41 -11.94
C ASN A 299 9.22 5.22 -12.95
N PRO A 300 9.44 5.14 -14.29
CA PRO A 300 8.36 4.87 -15.22
C PRO A 300 7.69 3.51 -14.97
N LEU A 301 8.48 2.45 -14.80
CA LEU A 301 7.96 1.09 -14.60
C LEU A 301 7.15 0.97 -13.31
N PHE A 302 7.60 1.61 -12.23
CA PHE A 302 6.86 1.67 -10.97
C PHE A 302 5.52 2.40 -11.15
N CYS A 303 5.47 3.50 -11.91
CA CYS A 303 4.21 4.17 -12.21
C CYS A 303 3.27 3.28 -13.03
N GLU A 304 3.80 2.56 -14.02
CA GLU A 304 3.02 1.59 -14.81
C GLU A 304 2.45 0.47 -13.93
N TYR A 305 3.24 -0.07 -13.00
CA TYR A 305 2.78 -1.10 -12.08
C TYR A 305 1.76 -0.56 -11.09
N VAL A 306 2.03 0.59 -10.46
CA VAL A 306 1.17 1.18 -9.44
C VAL A 306 -0.14 1.67 -10.01
N PHE A 307 -0.22 2.05 -11.29
CA PHE A 307 -1.45 2.49 -11.94
C PHE A 307 -2.03 1.46 -12.91
N VAL A 308 -1.56 0.22 -12.90
CA VAL A 308 -2.07 -0.87 -13.75
C VAL A 308 -3.61 -0.94 -13.74
N ASN A 309 -4.22 -1.12 -14.92
CA ASN A 309 -5.67 -1.14 -15.17
C ASN A 309 -6.46 0.12 -14.74
N CYS A 310 -5.82 1.20 -14.31
CA CYS A 310 -6.48 2.51 -14.30
C CYS A 310 -6.70 2.96 -15.75
N ASP A 311 -7.74 3.76 -15.99
CA ASP A 311 -8.05 4.27 -17.32
C ASP A 311 -7.18 5.49 -17.64
N TYR A 312 -6.04 5.29 -18.30
CA TYR A 312 -5.14 6.36 -18.73
C TYR A 312 -4.37 5.97 -20.00
N THR A 313 -4.16 6.95 -20.88
CA THR A 313 -3.40 6.78 -22.12
C THR A 313 -1.93 7.12 -21.85
N LEU A 314 -1.03 6.13 -21.96
CA LEU A 314 0.40 6.35 -22.12
C LEU A 314 0.76 6.24 -23.60
N ILE A 315 1.68 7.10 -24.05
CA ILE A 315 2.09 7.25 -25.46
C ILE A 315 2.74 5.97 -26.03
N ASN A 316 3.13 4.99 -25.20
CA ASN A 316 3.86 3.77 -25.61
C ASN A 316 3.27 2.47 -25.03
N ARG A 317 1.96 2.23 -25.09
CA ARG A 317 1.38 0.91 -24.76
C ARG A 317 1.35 0.01 -26.00
N ASP A 318 2.51 -0.49 -26.43
CA ASP A 318 2.61 -1.42 -27.55
C ASP A 318 2.45 -2.91 -27.15
N ALA A 319 2.17 -3.22 -25.87
CA ALA A 319 1.91 -4.58 -25.45
C ALA A 319 0.90 -4.65 -24.30
N ALA A 320 -0.09 -5.55 -24.40
CA ALA A 320 -1.00 -5.84 -23.31
C ALA A 320 -0.24 -6.59 -22.19
N LEU A 321 -0.25 -6.01 -20.98
CA LEU A 321 0.32 -6.65 -19.79
C LEU A 321 -0.56 -7.85 -19.41
N THR A 322 -0.10 -9.08 -19.65
CA THR A 322 -0.85 -10.28 -19.25
C THR A 322 -0.51 -10.61 -17.79
N ILE A 323 -1.46 -10.35 -16.89
CA ILE A 323 -1.33 -10.61 -15.44
C ILE A 323 -1.95 -11.97 -15.13
N GLN A 324 -1.25 -12.80 -14.35
CA GLN A 324 -1.71 -14.16 -14.03
C GLN A 324 -2.13 -14.26 -12.56
N PRO A 325 -3.10 -15.14 -12.24
CA PRO A 325 -3.45 -15.43 -10.86
C PRO A 325 -2.22 -15.96 -10.12
N VAL A 326 -2.09 -15.60 -8.84
CA VAL A 326 -0.94 -15.98 -8.03
C VAL A 326 -1.03 -17.45 -7.66
N TYR A 327 -2.21 -17.91 -7.26
CA TYR A 327 -2.52 -19.32 -7.04
C TYR A 327 -3.45 -19.87 -8.12
N LYS A 328 -3.33 -21.18 -8.37
CA LYS A 328 -4.17 -21.85 -9.35
C LYS A 328 -5.63 -21.83 -8.88
N GLY A 329 -6.52 -21.32 -9.73
CA GLY A 329 -7.96 -21.30 -9.49
C GLY A 329 -8.50 -20.00 -8.90
N GLU A 330 -7.67 -19.00 -8.57
CA GLU A 330 -8.15 -17.72 -8.00
C GLU A 330 -9.18 -16.99 -8.90
N THR A 331 -9.14 -17.21 -10.22
CA THR A 331 -10.09 -16.64 -11.18
C THR A 331 -11.43 -17.38 -11.26
N GLN A 332 -11.54 -18.59 -10.68
CA GLN A 332 -12.69 -19.46 -10.86
C GLN A 332 -13.35 -19.74 -9.51
N PRO A 333 -14.64 -19.38 -9.33
CA PRO A 333 -15.34 -19.76 -8.12
C PRO A 333 -15.62 -21.26 -8.16
N THR A 334 -15.61 -21.89 -6.99
CA THR A 334 -16.09 -23.26 -6.82
C THR A 334 -17.61 -23.30 -6.96
N GLU A 335 -18.17 -24.46 -7.33
CA GLU A 335 -19.62 -24.66 -7.50
C GLU A 335 -20.44 -24.33 -6.25
N VAL A 336 -19.82 -24.44 -5.07
CA VAL A 336 -20.41 -24.17 -3.75
C VAL A 336 -20.30 -22.70 -3.33
N TYR A 337 -19.56 -21.86 -4.06
CA TYR A 337 -19.43 -20.44 -3.74
C TYR A 337 -20.59 -19.63 -4.32
N TYR A 338 -21.18 -18.77 -3.49
CA TYR A 338 -22.20 -17.82 -3.91
C TYR A 338 -21.80 -16.40 -3.53
N GLN A 339 -21.71 -15.52 -4.53
CA GLN A 339 -21.39 -14.11 -4.32
C GLN A 339 -22.58 -13.39 -3.67
N ARG A 340 -22.41 -12.95 -2.42
CA ARG A 340 -23.47 -12.28 -1.64
C ARG A 340 -23.42 -10.76 -1.68
N VAL A 341 -22.30 -10.18 -2.08
CA VAL A 341 -22.04 -8.74 -2.00
C VAL A 341 -21.72 -8.20 -3.38
N LYS A 342 -22.40 -7.11 -3.78
CA LYS A 342 -22.06 -6.31 -4.95
C LYS A 342 -21.43 -5.00 -4.47
N TYR A 343 -20.36 -4.57 -5.14
CA TYR A 343 -19.61 -3.38 -4.75
C TYR A 343 -19.84 -2.24 -5.74
N THR A 344 -20.06 -1.02 -5.24
CA THR A 344 -20.22 0.15 -6.11
C THR A 344 -18.88 0.54 -6.74
N LYS A 345 -18.91 1.14 -7.93
CA LYS A 345 -17.70 1.63 -8.63
C LYS A 345 -16.87 2.56 -7.75
N GLN A 346 -17.53 3.46 -7.01
CA GLN A 346 -16.87 4.37 -6.09
C GLN A 346 -16.17 3.63 -4.94
N PHE A 347 -16.80 2.61 -4.36
CA PHE A 347 -16.17 1.81 -3.31
C PHE A 347 -14.93 1.07 -3.83
N LYS A 348 -15.01 0.47 -5.03
CA LYS A 348 -13.86 -0.19 -5.68
C LYS A 348 -12.72 0.79 -5.89
N ALA A 349 -13.01 1.98 -6.45
CA ALA A 349 -12.02 3.03 -6.66
C ALA A 349 -11.37 3.49 -5.35
N LYS A 350 -12.17 3.73 -4.30
CA LYS A 350 -11.68 4.10 -2.96
C LYS A 350 -10.69 3.08 -2.39
N VAL A 351 -11.04 1.80 -2.46
CA VAL A 351 -10.20 0.70 -1.99
C VAL A 351 -8.93 0.58 -2.83
N SER A 352 -9.03 0.59 -4.15
CA SER A 352 -7.91 0.50 -5.08
C SER A 352 -6.90 1.63 -4.87
N MET A 353 -7.38 2.88 -4.84
CA MET A 353 -6.52 4.04 -4.70
C MET A 353 -5.81 4.10 -3.34
N ARG A 354 -6.45 3.56 -2.29
CA ARG A 354 -5.81 3.40 -0.98
C ARG A 354 -4.58 2.53 -1.02
N ILE A 355 -4.68 1.31 -1.56
CA ILE A 355 -3.54 0.40 -1.59
C ILE A 355 -2.44 0.93 -2.52
N ARG A 356 -2.79 1.55 -3.66
CA ARG A 356 -1.83 2.19 -4.58
C ARG A 356 -1.02 3.29 -3.87
N ARG A 357 -1.69 4.15 -3.11
CA ARG A 357 -1.01 5.17 -2.29
C ARG A 357 -0.07 4.55 -1.27
N ARG A 358 -0.44 3.47 -0.58
CA ARG A 358 0.48 2.82 0.37
C ARG A 358 1.77 2.34 -0.28
N PHE A 359 1.71 1.77 -1.50
CA PHE A 359 2.91 1.44 -2.27
C PHE A 359 3.75 2.68 -2.62
N ILE A 360 3.09 3.79 -2.98
CA ILE A 360 3.76 5.06 -3.23
C ILE A 360 4.42 5.60 -1.96
N SER A 361 3.73 5.55 -0.81
CA SER A 361 4.24 5.99 0.48
C SER A 361 5.50 5.25 0.87
N LEU A 362 5.60 3.94 0.58
CA LEU A 362 6.86 3.20 0.77
C LEU A 362 8.05 3.82 0.01
N CYS A 363 7.86 4.20 -1.27
CA CYS A 363 8.88 4.88 -2.06
C CYS A 363 9.27 6.24 -1.46
N PHE A 364 8.29 7.04 -1.00
CA PHE A 364 8.59 8.35 -0.42
C PHE A 364 9.19 8.26 0.99
N ASN A 365 8.82 7.25 1.79
CA ASN A 365 9.40 6.98 3.10
C ASN A 365 10.91 6.71 3.00
N ILE A 366 11.32 5.87 2.03
CA ILE A 366 12.75 5.62 1.82
C ILE A 366 13.46 6.86 1.24
N LEU A 367 12.85 7.56 0.29
CA LEU A 367 13.42 8.78 -0.29
C LEU A 367 13.58 9.92 0.72
N GLY A 368 12.72 9.98 1.74
CA GLY A 368 12.87 10.91 2.88
C GLY A 368 14.12 10.64 3.72
N SER A 369 14.64 9.41 3.69
CA SER A 369 15.86 9.02 4.43
C SER A 369 17.16 9.25 3.66
N VAL A 370 17.07 9.56 2.35
CA VAL A 370 18.22 9.79 1.46
C VAL A 370 18.80 11.19 1.70
N PRO A 371 20.13 11.33 1.89
CA PRO A 371 20.76 12.63 2.05
C PRO A 371 20.52 13.56 0.84
N THR A 372 20.33 14.85 1.12
CA THR A 372 20.12 15.88 0.10
C THR A 372 21.24 15.89 -0.94
N GLY A 373 20.88 15.92 -2.22
CA GLY A 373 21.81 15.95 -3.36
C GLY A 373 22.24 14.58 -3.87
N LEU A 374 21.88 13.50 -3.18
CA LEU A 374 22.23 12.13 -3.58
C LEU A 374 21.00 11.32 -4.01
N HIS A 375 21.25 10.16 -4.61
CA HIS A 375 20.23 9.24 -5.13
C HIS A 375 20.48 7.81 -4.65
N LEU A 376 19.43 7.01 -4.54
CA LEU A 376 19.55 5.57 -4.25
C LEU A 376 20.01 4.85 -5.53
N PRO A 377 21.15 4.15 -5.51
CA PRO A 377 21.60 3.36 -6.66
C PRO A 377 20.77 2.09 -6.86
N LYS A 378 20.19 1.55 -5.78
CA LYS A 378 19.29 0.39 -5.80
C LYS A 378 18.24 0.51 -4.70
N PRO A 379 16.94 0.47 -5.02
CA PRO A 379 16.38 0.61 -6.37
C PRO A 379 16.75 1.98 -6.94
N ARG A 380 16.86 2.14 -8.26
CA ARG A 380 17.29 3.40 -8.94
C ARG A 380 16.21 4.49 -8.89
N ILE A 381 15.80 4.87 -7.68
CA ILE A 381 14.69 5.78 -7.42
C ILE A 381 15.20 7.22 -7.37
N HIS A 382 14.61 8.07 -8.20
CA HIS A 382 14.87 9.51 -8.19
C HIS A 382 13.60 10.27 -7.80
N LYS A 383 13.58 10.92 -6.62
CA LYS A 383 12.41 11.64 -6.07
C LYS A 383 11.76 12.60 -7.07
N LYS A 384 12.55 13.50 -7.67
CA LYS A 384 12.04 14.49 -8.63
C LYS A 384 11.44 13.84 -9.87
N ARG A 385 12.13 12.86 -10.46
CA ARG A 385 11.63 12.16 -11.65
C ARG A 385 10.39 11.32 -11.34
N LEU A 386 10.32 10.69 -10.15
CA LEU A 386 9.16 9.91 -9.74
C LEU A 386 7.91 10.80 -9.63
N LEU A 387 8.03 11.96 -8.98
CA LEU A 387 6.94 12.95 -8.93
C LEU A 387 6.50 13.40 -10.33
N VAL A 388 7.46 13.63 -11.25
CA VAL A 388 7.15 14.01 -12.63
C VAL A 388 6.38 12.90 -13.35
N GLU A 389 6.87 11.65 -13.35
CA GLU A 389 6.19 10.55 -14.04
C GLU A 389 4.79 10.28 -13.46
N MET A 390 4.66 10.32 -12.12
CA MET A 390 3.36 10.16 -11.47
C MET A 390 2.39 11.30 -11.83
N SER A 391 2.85 12.55 -11.79
CA SER A 391 2.01 13.71 -12.13
C SER A 391 1.52 13.67 -13.58
N ARG A 392 2.38 13.24 -14.50
CA ARG A 392 2.01 13.02 -15.91
C ARG A 392 0.96 11.93 -16.03
N THR A 393 1.19 10.79 -15.37
CA THR A 393 0.26 9.66 -15.38
C THR A 393 -1.11 10.06 -14.83
N LEU A 394 -1.18 10.72 -13.66
CA LEU A 394 -2.43 11.18 -13.06
C LEU A 394 -3.14 12.23 -13.93
N SER A 395 -2.39 13.12 -14.59
CA SER A 395 -2.97 14.12 -15.49
C SER A 395 -3.72 13.48 -16.67
N THR A 396 -3.32 12.28 -17.12
CA THR A 396 -3.92 11.56 -18.26
C THR A 396 -5.02 10.57 -17.89
N PHE A 397 -5.40 10.46 -16.61
CA PHE A 397 -6.55 9.62 -16.20
C PHE A 397 -7.84 10.02 -16.93
N GLN A 398 -8.64 9.07 -17.39
CA GLN A 398 -9.93 9.35 -18.02
C GLN A 398 -11.09 9.18 -17.04
N ASN A 399 -10.88 8.40 -15.97
CA ASN A 399 -11.86 8.23 -14.91
C ASN A 399 -11.70 9.27 -13.79
N ILE A 400 -12.67 10.18 -13.65
CA ILE A 400 -12.66 11.21 -12.60
C ILE A 400 -12.82 10.61 -11.20
N VAL A 401 -13.57 9.52 -11.03
CA VAL A 401 -13.79 8.88 -9.73
C VAL A 401 -12.49 8.30 -9.20
N GLU A 402 -11.70 7.65 -10.07
CA GLU A 402 -10.36 7.15 -9.72
C GLU A 402 -9.42 8.28 -9.31
N PHE A 403 -9.47 9.40 -10.04
CA PHE A 403 -8.66 10.58 -9.74
C PHE A 403 -9.07 11.23 -8.40
N GLU A 404 -10.37 11.39 -8.15
CA GLU A 404 -10.92 11.91 -6.89
C GLU A 404 -10.53 11.02 -5.70
N GLU A 405 -10.74 9.70 -5.83
CA GLU A 405 -10.42 8.71 -4.80
C GLU A 405 -8.90 8.58 -4.53
N PHE A 406 -8.06 8.93 -5.50
CA PHE A 406 -6.61 9.05 -5.31
C PHE A 406 -6.23 10.18 -4.34
N PHE A 407 -7.00 11.28 -4.27
CA PHE A 407 -6.66 12.45 -3.46
C PHE A 407 -7.46 12.60 -2.16
N THR A 408 -8.37 11.69 -1.82
CA THR A 408 -9.36 11.88 -0.73
C THR A 408 -8.90 11.55 0.69
N PHE A 409 -7.65 11.14 0.90
CA PHE A 409 -7.19 10.50 2.15
C PHE A 409 -6.25 11.37 2.99
N ASP A 410 -5.84 10.84 4.15
CA ASP A 410 -5.08 11.55 5.18
C ASP A 410 -3.77 12.20 4.66
N TYR A 411 -3.37 13.26 5.36
CA TYR A 411 -2.25 14.12 5.01
C TYR A 411 -0.90 13.38 5.00
N GLU A 412 -0.26 13.31 3.83
CA GLU A 412 1.14 12.92 3.65
C GLU A 412 1.89 14.06 2.93
N GLU A 413 3.07 14.44 3.41
CA GLU A 413 3.81 15.61 2.88
C GLU A 413 4.11 15.49 1.38
N PHE A 414 4.44 14.29 0.89
CA PHE A 414 4.71 14.07 -0.53
C PHE A 414 3.47 14.25 -1.41
N MET A 415 2.26 14.01 -0.87
CA MET A 415 1.01 14.18 -1.62
C MET A 415 0.81 15.64 -2.00
N PHE A 416 1.20 16.59 -1.15
CA PHE A 416 1.12 18.01 -1.46
C PHE A 416 2.02 18.40 -2.65
N HIS A 417 3.26 17.87 -2.68
CA HIS A 417 4.17 18.01 -3.82
C HIS A 417 3.65 17.36 -5.09
N LEU A 418 2.96 16.22 -4.97
CA LEU A 418 2.36 15.52 -6.10
C LEU A 418 1.15 16.28 -6.66
N ILE A 419 0.27 16.82 -5.82
CA ILE A 419 -0.91 17.58 -6.25
C ILE A 419 -0.49 18.86 -6.98
N GLU A 420 0.41 19.66 -6.41
CA GLU A 420 0.89 20.90 -7.04
C GLU A 420 1.52 20.59 -8.42
N ARG A 421 2.28 19.50 -8.51
CA ARG A 421 2.89 19.08 -9.77
C ARG A 421 1.84 18.60 -10.78
N THR A 422 0.85 17.82 -10.33
CA THR A 422 -0.24 17.33 -11.18
C THR A 422 -1.07 18.50 -11.71
N LEU A 423 -1.35 19.49 -10.87
CA LEU A 423 -2.00 20.75 -11.25
C LEU A 423 -1.20 21.48 -12.33
N TYR A 424 0.12 21.55 -12.20
CA TYR A 424 0.98 22.16 -13.22
C TYR A 424 0.98 21.41 -14.56
N GLU A 425 1.04 20.07 -14.55
CA GLU A 425 0.94 19.27 -15.78
C GLU A 425 -0.46 19.42 -16.42
N LEU A 426 -1.52 19.50 -15.60
CA LEU A 426 -2.87 19.83 -16.08
C LEU A 426 -2.92 21.21 -16.73
N PHE A 427 -2.28 22.26 -16.17
CA PHE A 427 -2.25 23.59 -16.79
C PHE A 427 -1.44 23.65 -18.09
N LYS A 428 -0.34 22.90 -18.21
CA LYS A 428 0.44 22.81 -19.46
C LYS A 428 -0.37 22.26 -20.62
N GLN A 429 -1.30 21.36 -20.33
CA GLN A 429 -2.21 20.79 -21.31
C GLN A 429 -3.28 21.81 -21.74
N ASP A 430 -3.41 22.95 -21.05
CA ASP A 430 -4.27 24.05 -21.49
C ASP A 430 -3.58 24.95 -22.49
N ARG A 431 -4.33 25.30 -23.52
CA ARG A 431 -3.94 26.39 -24.42
C ARG A 431 -4.46 27.74 -23.94
N ARG A 432 -5.37 27.79 -22.95
CA ARG A 432 -6.01 29.02 -22.45
C ARG A 432 -5.36 29.60 -21.18
N THR A 433 -4.72 28.79 -20.35
CA THR A 433 -3.99 29.30 -19.17
C THR A 433 -2.56 29.71 -19.54
N ILE A 434 -2.27 31.01 -19.42
CA ILE A 434 -0.92 31.58 -19.50
C ILE A 434 -0.18 31.35 -18.18
N VAL A 435 -0.13 30.10 -17.71
CA VAL A 435 0.63 29.75 -16.50
C VAL A 435 2.02 29.30 -16.98
N THR A 436 2.90 30.28 -17.18
CA THR A 436 4.29 30.06 -17.61
C THR A 436 5.18 29.52 -16.48
N GLU A 437 4.81 29.78 -15.23
CA GLU A 437 5.56 29.38 -14.03
C GLU A 437 4.79 28.34 -13.21
N ARG A 438 5.53 27.43 -12.58
CA ARG A 438 4.95 26.44 -11.68
C ARG A 438 4.26 27.17 -10.52
N PRO A 439 2.99 26.85 -10.19
CA PRO A 439 2.35 27.40 -8.99
C PRO A 439 3.23 27.13 -7.77
N SER A 440 3.44 28.13 -6.92
CA SER A 440 4.29 28.03 -5.73
C SER A 440 3.47 27.83 -4.45
N LEU A 441 2.37 27.09 -4.57
CA LEU A 441 1.41 26.86 -3.49
C LEU A 441 2.06 26.19 -2.28
N ILE A 442 3.19 25.51 -2.49
CA ILE A 442 3.98 24.86 -1.45
C ILE A 442 4.83 25.84 -0.63
N SER A 443 5.41 26.86 -1.25
CA SER A 443 6.18 27.87 -0.49
C SER A 443 5.27 28.78 0.33
N GLY A 444 4.03 28.97 -0.10
CA GLY A 444 3.03 29.76 0.61
C GLY A 444 2.30 29.01 1.73
N LYS A 445 2.49 27.69 1.89
CA LYS A 445 1.67 26.88 2.84
C LYS A 445 1.72 27.37 4.29
N ASP A 446 2.84 27.99 4.69
CA ASP A 446 3.09 28.50 6.03
C ASP A 446 2.67 30.00 6.16
N ASP A 447 2.42 30.69 5.04
CA ASP A 447 1.86 32.05 4.98
C ASP A 447 0.54 32.04 4.19
N LEU A 448 -0.56 31.90 4.94
CA LEU A 448 -1.91 31.82 4.41
C LEU A 448 -2.27 33.00 3.49
N LYS A 449 -1.75 34.21 3.74
CA LYS A 449 -2.06 35.37 2.90
C LYS A 449 -1.46 35.21 1.51
N THR A 450 -0.21 34.76 1.43
CA THR A 450 0.47 34.50 0.16
C THR A 450 -0.18 33.32 -0.57
N PHE A 451 -0.46 32.22 0.13
CA PHE A 451 -1.17 31.05 -0.41
C PHE A 451 -2.54 31.41 -1.02
N PHE A 452 -3.36 32.17 -0.30
CA PHE A 452 -4.67 32.58 -0.83
C PHE A 452 -4.57 33.57 -1.99
N ASN A 453 -3.56 34.43 -2.01
CA ASN A 453 -3.33 35.32 -3.15
C ASN A 453 -2.93 34.54 -4.41
N GLU A 454 -2.13 33.50 -4.29
CA GLU A 454 -1.78 32.60 -5.39
C GLU A 454 -3.00 31.83 -5.90
N ILE A 455 -3.82 31.27 -5.00
CA ILE A 455 -5.08 30.63 -5.37
C ILE A 455 -6.03 31.62 -6.09
N LEU A 456 -6.17 32.84 -5.57
CA LEU A 456 -6.96 33.90 -6.21
C LEU A 456 -6.42 34.28 -7.59
N ALA A 457 -5.10 34.27 -7.78
CA ALA A 457 -4.48 34.51 -9.08
C ALA A 457 -4.84 33.40 -10.08
N LEU A 458 -4.82 32.13 -9.66
CA LEU A 458 -5.28 31.00 -10.47
C LEU A 458 -6.76 31.14 -10.88
N PHE A 459 -7.63 31.52 -9.94
CA PHE A 459 -9.04 31.80 -10.24
C PHE A 459 -9.19 32.92 -11.27
N LYS A 460 -8.45 34.03 -11.12
CA LYS A 460 -8.47 35.15 -12.08
C LYS A 460 -7.94 34.78 -13.46
N ALA A 461 -7.03 33.81 -13.54
CA ALA A 461 -6.47 33.31 -14.79
C ALA A 461 -7.42 32.35 -15.54
N GLY A 462 -8.66 32.17 -15.06
CA GLY A 462 -9.64 31.31 -15.73
C GLY A 462 -9.38 29.82 -15.54
N ALA A 463 -8.57 29.44 -14.56
CA ALA A 463 -8.28 28.04 -14.20
C ALA A 463 -9.50 27.28 -13.61
N PHE A 464 -10.68 27.88 -13.62
CA PHE A 464 -11.86 27.40 -12.92
C PHE A 464 -13.11 27.52 -13.77
N THR A 465 -13.94 26.48 -13.78
CA THR A 465 -15.33 26.56 -14.22
C THR A 465 -16.18 25.72 -13.28
N PRO A 466 -17.18 26.31 -12.59
CA PRO A 466 -18.03 25.53 -11.70
C PRO A 466 -18.78 24.44 -12.49
N ASP A 467 -18.55 23.19 -12.12
CA ASP A 467 -19.34 22.05 -12.59
C ASP A 467 -20.64 22.02 -11.78
N VAL A 468 -21.75 22.47 -12.39
CA VAL A 468 -23.06 22.46 -11.74
C VAL A 468 -23.53 21.00 -11.63
N ARG A 469 -23.17 20.32 -10.54
CA ARG A 469 -23.73 19.02 -10.16
C ARG A 469 -25.18 19.21 -9.71
N ILE A 470 -26.11 19.22 -10.65
CA ILE A 470 -27.54 19.15 -10.33
C ILE A 470 -27.86 17.69 -9.93
N ASN A 471 -28.29 17.48 -8.68
CA ASN A 471 -28.89 16.24 -8.16
C ASN A 471 -28.02 14.99 -7.97
N GLY A 472 -26.76 15.11 -7.53
CA GLY A 472 -26.03 13.98 -6.92
C GLY A 472 -25.72 12.78 -7.84
N LEU A 473 -26.01 12.88 -9.13
CA LEU A 473 -25.58 11.93 -10.15
C LEU A 473 -24.22 12.37 -10.71
N PRO A 474 -23.32 11.43 -11.05
CA PRO A 474 -22.13 11.79 -11.82
C PRO A 474 -22.60 12.48 -13.12
N PRO A 475 -21.88 13.51 -13.60
CA PRO A 475 -22.24 14.14 -14.85
C PRO A 475 -22.26 13.07 -15.92
N HIS A 476 -23.45 12.77 -16.44
CA HIS A 476 -23.61 11.91 -17.60
C HIS A 476 -22.63 12.39 -18.67
N GLU A 477 -21.90 11.44 -19.26
CA GLU A 477 -21.03 11.67 -20.41
C GLU A 477 -21.77 12.60 -21.38
N ILE A 478 -21.30 13.84 -21.51
CA ILE A 478 -21.82 14.72 -22.55
C ILE A 478 -21.07 14.30 -23.80
N ILE A 479 -21.65 13.27 -24.43
CA ILE A 479 -21.30 12.76 -25.74
C ILE A 479 -21.61 13.89 -26.74
N ASP A 480 -20.63 14.31 -27.53
CA ASP A 480 -20.92 15.19 -28.67
C ASP A 480 -21.83 14.50 -29.69
N ASN A 481 -22.30 15.21 -30.71
CA ASN A 481 -23.15 14.62 -31.75
C ASN A 481 -22.47 13.48 -32.55
N ALA A 482 -21.20 13.16 -32.26
CA ALA A 482 -20.38 12.13 -32.90
C ALA A 482 -19.95 10.98 -31.97
N GLY A 483 -20.32 10.98 -30.69
CA GLY A 483 -19.96 9.88 -29.77
C GLY A 483 -18.80 10.15 -28.81
N HIS A 484 -18.18 11.34 -28.80
CA HIS A 484 -16.95 11.59 -28.03
C HIS A 484 -17.19 12.37 -26.73
N VAL A 485 -16.62 11.88 -25.62
CA VAL A 485 -16.55 12.61 -24.34
C VAL A 485 -15.58 13.80 -24.49
N LYS A 486 -16.02 15.02 -24.19
CA LYS A 486 -15.16 16.22 -24.27
C LYS A 486 -14.06 16.20 -23.19
N ASN A 487 -12.84 15.84 -23.59
CA ASN A 487 -11.61 15.85 -22.75
C ASN A 487 -11.37 17.17 -21.97
N GLU A 488 -11.82 18.32 -22.49
CA GLU A 488 -11.68 19.62 -21.82
C GLU A 488 -12.48 19.70 -20.50
N LYS A 489 -13.70 19.14 -20.44
CA LYS A 489 -14.55 19.21 -19.23
C LYS A 489 -13.98 18.38 -18.09
N LEU A 490 -13.54 17.15 -18.40
CA LEU A 490 -12.89 16.25 -17.44
C LEU A 490 -11.64 16.90 -16.82
N ARG A 491 -10.84 17.55 -17.66
CA ARG A 491 -9.61 18.22 -17.25
C ARG A 491 -9.87 19.38 -16.26
N LEU A 492 -10.94 20.15 -16.47
CA LEU A 492 -11.38 21.20 -15.53
C LEU A 492 -11.81 20.61 -14.18
N GLN A 493 -12.58 19.51 -14.19
CA GLN A 493 -12.96 18.81 -12.95
C GLN A 493 -11.74 18.32 -12.16
N LYS A 494 -10.69 17.81 -12.82
CA LYS A 494 -9.45 17.41 -12.16
C LYS A 494 -8.69 18.57 -11.51
N ILE A 495 -8.69 19.74 -12.15
CA ILE A 495 -8.10 20.96 -11.59
C ILE A 495 -8.84 21.33 -10.29
N ASP A 496 -10.17 21.28 -10.30
CA ASP A 496 -10.99 21.54 -9.12
C ASP A 496 -10.67 20.58 -7.97
N VAL A 497 -10.53 19.28 -8.27
CA VAL A 497 -10.13 18.24 -7.29
C VAL A 497 -8.77 18.56 -6.69
N CYS A 498 -7.76 18.92 -7.50
CA CYS A 498 -6.44 19.27 -7.01
C CYS A 498 -6.48 20.46 -6.05
N ILE A 499 -7.18 21.53 -6.44
CA ILE A 499 -7.29 22.76 -5.64
C ILE A 499 -8.06 22.48 -4.34
N CYS A 500 -9.19 21.76 -4.41
CA CYS A 500 -9.97 21.39 -3.23
C CYS A 500 -9.15 20.56 -2.24
N THR A 501 -8.35 19.63 -2.74
CA THR A 501 -7.48 18.79 -1.91
C THR A 501 -6.37 19.63 -1.24
N ILE A 502 -5.74 20.54 -1.98
CA ILE A 502 -4.76 21.48 -1.45
C ILE A 502 -5.38 22.34 -0.34
N LEU A 503 -6.56 22.91 -0.58
CA LEU A 503 -7.29 23.72 0.40
C LEU A 503 -7.60 22.89 1.66
N ARG A 504 -8.13 21.68 1.51
CA ARG A 504 -8.42 20.78 2.64
C ARG A 504 -7.18 20.52 3.48
N ASN A 505 -6.05 20.19 2.86
CA ASN A 505 -4.81 19.87 3.56
C ASN A 505 -4.22 21.06 4.32
N VAL A 506 -4.24 22.25 3.73
CA VAL A 506 -3.79 23.48 4.40
C VAL A 506 -4.72 23.85 5.56
N LEU A 507 -6.04 23.67 5.40
CA LEU A 507 -7.01 23.95 6.46
C LEU A 507 -6.94 22.96 7.63
N GLN A 508 -6.68 21.68 7.36
CA GLN A 508 -6.53 20.66 8.39
C GLN A 508 -5.26 20.83 9.24
N GLY A 509 -4.22 21.46 8.69
CA GLY A 509 -2.95 21.72 9.38
C GLY A 509 -2.93 22.94 10.30
N GLN A 510 -4.02 23.70 10.44
CA GLN A 510 -4.04 25.03 11.09
C GLN A 510 -5.00 25.13 12.29
N ALA A 511 -4.68 26.01 13.24
CA ALA A 511 -5.49 26.26 14.44
C ALA A 511 -6.82 26.99 14.15
N LYS A 512 -7.84 26.74 14.99
CA LYS A 512 -9.24 27.25 14.88
C LYS A 512 -9.43 28.74 14.49
N PRO A 513 -8.60 29.72 14.90
CA PRO A 513 -8.82 31.14 14.55
C PRO A 513 -8.62 31.45 13.06
N LEU A 514 -7.68 30.77 12.39
CA LEU A 514 -7.34 30.98 10.98
C LEU A 514 -8.44 30.45 10.03
N LEU A 515 -9.24 29.48 10.48
CA LEU A 515 -10.39 28.95 9.76
C LEU A 515 -11.49 29.99 9.52
N VAL A 516 -11.66 30.97 10.43
CA VAL A 516 -12.67 32.04 10.29
C VAL A 516 -12.32 32.98 9.14
N ASP A 517 -11.03 33.30 8.97
CA ASP A 517 -10.57 34.15 7.87
C ASP A 517 -10.54 33.38 6.54
N CYS A 518 -10.20 32.09 6.56
CA CYS A 518 -10.40 31.19 5.42
C CYS A 518 -11.87 31.13 4.96
N LYS A 519 -12.83 31.08 5.90
CA LYS A 519 -14.28 31.11 5.61
C LYS A 519 -14.69 32.42 4.93
N LYS A 520 -14.22 33.57 5.41
CA LYS A 520 -14.44 34.88 4.75
C LYS A 520 -13.81 34.95 3.35
N LEU A 521 -12.66 34.29 3.15
CA LEU A 521 -11.92 34.28 1.89
C LEU A 521 -12.56 33.35 0.86
N LEU A 522 -13.00 32.15 1.26
CA LEU A 522 -13.83 31.25 0.44
C LEU A 522 -15.16 31.91 0.05
N ILE A 523 -15.79 32.66 0.95
CA ILE A 523 -16.97 33.48 0.63
C ILE A 523 -16.64 34.56 -0.41
N LYS A 524 -15.49 35.25 -0.30
CA LYS A 524 -15.03 36.23 -1.31
C LYS A 524 -14.70 35.59 -2.66
N VAL A 525 -14.10 34.40 -2.67
CA VAL A 525 -13.84 33.60 -3.88
C VAL A 525 -15.17 33.22 -4.54
N SER A 526 -16.13 32.69 -3.78
CA SER A 526 -17.47 32.35 -4.30
C SER A 526 -18.24 33.56 -4.84
N LYS A 527 -18.15 34.71 -4.15
CA LYS A 527 -18.77 35.98 -4.59
C LYS A 527 -18.14 36.53 -5.87
N ARG A 528 -16.85 36.30 -6.11
CA ARG A 528 -16.17 36.72 -7.36
C ARG A 528 -16.42 35.76 -8.52
N ILE A 529 -16.57 34.46 -8.26
CA ILE A 529 -17.03 33.48 -9.26
C ILE A 529 -18.46 33.83 -9.71
N ASN A 530 -19.31 34.33 -8.81
CA ASN A 530 -20.66 34.82 -9.10
C ASN A 530 -20.71 36.12 -9.95
N ILE A 531 -19.60 36.83 -10.15
CA ILE A 531 -19.56 38.02 -11.04
C ILE A 531 -19.26 37.59 -12.50
N ALA A 532 -18.68 36.40 -12.71
CA ALA A 532 -18.38 35.89 -14.06
C ALA A 532 -19.58 35.21 -14.74
N ASN A 533 -20.61 34.81 -13.98
CA ASN A 533 -21.85 34.22 -14.48
C ASN A 533 -23.01 35.14 -14.08
N GLU A 534 -23.67 35.81 -15.03
CA GLU A 534 -24.82 36.72 -14.81
C GLU A 534 -26.11 36.02 -14.33
N LYS A 535 -26.02 34.92 -13.58
CA LYS A 535 -27.15 34.35 -12.84
C LYS A 535 -26.70 33.99 -11.44
N ARG A 536 -27.40 34.55 -10.45
CA ARG A 536 -27.30 34.21 -9.02
C ARG A 536 -27.46 32.70 -8.85
N LEU A 537 -26.37 31.97 -8.74
CA LEU A 537 -26.36 30.63 -8.18
C LEU A 537 -25.97 30.77 -6.71
N GLU A 538 -26.88 30.38 -5.83
CA GLU A 538 -26.64 30.30 -4.39
C GLU A 538 -25.49 29.33 -4.12
N ILE A 539 -24.68 29.61 -3.10
CA ILE A 539 -23.49 28.81 -2.71
C ILE A 539 -23.82 27.31 -2.62
N ASP A 540 -25.06 26.99 -2.26
CA ASP A 540 -25.62 25.64 -2.17
C ASP A 540 -25.63 24.83 -3.48
N THR A 541 -25.56 25.49 -4.64
CA THR A 541 -25.76 24.85 -5.96
C THR A 541 -24.48 24.72 -6.80
N ALA A 542 -23.50 25.60 -6.60
CA ALA A 542 -22.24 25.56 -7.37
C ALA A 542 -21.19 24.61 -6.75
N PHE A 543 -21.24 24.39 -5.43
CA PHE A 543 -20.29 23.54 -4.71
C PHE A 543 -20.94 22.65 -3.65
N PRO A 544 -21.84 21.72 -4.04
CA PRO A 544 -22.50 20.81 -3.09
C PRO A 544 -21.50 19.95 -2.30
N GLN A 545 -20.27 19.78 -2.79
CA GLN A 545 -19.19 19.05 -2.12
C GLN A 545 -18.49 19.83 -1.00
N LEU A 546 -18.56 21.16 -1.04
CA LEU A 546 -18.06 22.04 0.02
C LEU A 546 -19.09 22.23 1.14
N LYS A 547 -20.37 21.90 0.91
CA LYS A 547 -21.45 22.10 1.89
C LYS A 547 -21.30 21.23 3.15
N PRO A 548 -21.05 19.91 3.09
CA PRO A 548 -20.74 19.11 4.28
C PRO A 548 -19.48 19.58 5.02
N PHE A 549 -18.52 20.15 4.29
CA PHE A 549 -17.34 20.78 4.87
C PHE A 549 -17.72 22.07 5.61
N ILE A 550 -18.46 22.98 4.99
CA ILE A 550 -18.90 24.24 5.61
C ILE A 550 -19.83 23.97 6.82
N ASP A 551 -20.70 22.96 6.73
CA ASP A 551 -21.69 22.60 7.74
C ASP A 551 -21.09 21.81 8.91
N SER A 552 -20.02 21.03 8.70
CA SER A 552 -19.27 20.37 9.80
C SER A 552 -18.35 21.32 10.59
N PHE A 553 -18.23 22.57 10.14
CA PHE A 553 -17.49 23.65 10.81
C PHE A 553 -18.42 24.70 11.46
N ILE A 554 -19.75 24.57 11.33
CA ILE A 554 -20.76 25.25 12.18
C ILE A 554 -21.03 24.35 13.38
#